data_AF-A0A970S514-F1
#
_entry.id   AF-A0A970S514-F1
#
_cell.length_a   1.000
_cell.length_b   1.000
_cell.length_c   1.000
_cell.angle_alpha   90.00
_cell.angle_beta   90.00
_cell.angle_gamma   90.00
#
_symmetry.space_group_name_H-M   'P 1'
#
loop_
_entity.id
_entity.type
_entity.pdbx_description
1 polymer ?
#
loop_
_entity_poly.entity_id
_entity_poly.type
_entity_poly.pdbx_seq_one_letter_code
_entity_poly.pdbx_strand_id
1 'polypeptide(L)'
;MSDKKQHHDDDDGRTVANMNVEGLPWYKKNRASGSDGESRNSEKIPLTKQESKALLKGVLSASFLVGAIFFGVIALFILFCIFVWFK
;
A
#
# COMPACT_ATOMS: atom_id res chain seq x y z
N MET A 1 17.08 14.62 -3.20
CA MET A 1 17.12 14.23 -4.63
C MET A 1 16.34 12.95 -4.75
N SER A 2 15.18 12.98 -5.41
CA SER A 2 14.29 11.83 -5.51
C SER A 2 14.69 11.01 -6.73
N ASP A 3 15.18 9.79 -6.52
CA ASP A 3 15.52 8.87 -7.61
C ASP A 3 14.24 8.44 -8.35
N LYS A 4 14.06 9.00 -9.55
CA LYS A 4 13.01 8.58 -10.48
C LYS A 4 13.44 7.27 -11.12
N LYS A 5 12.87 6.15 -10.66
CA LYS A 5 13.08 4.85 -11.32
C LYS A 5 12.46 4.90 -12.72
N GLN A 6 13.29 4.76 -13.75
CA GLN A 6 12.84 4.66 -15.14
C GLN A 6 12.23 3.27 -15.34
N HIS A 7 10.94 3.23 -15.67
CA HIS A 7 10.26 2.01 -16.08
C HIS A 7 10.37 1.94 -17.60
N HIS A 8 11.02 0.90 -18.11
CA HIS A 8 11.10 0.63 -19.54
C HIS A 8 10.05 -0.42 -19.88
N ASP A 9 9.12 -0.09 -20.77
CA ASP A 9 7.98 -0.95 -21.09
C ASP A 9 8.38 -2.18 -21.94
N ASP A 10 9.62 -2.20 -22.46
CA ASP A 10 10.21 -3.30 -23.25
C ASP A 10 10.95 -4.35 -22.39
N ASP A 11 10.98 -4.19 -21.06
CA ASP A 11 11.66 -5.12 -20.15
C ASP A 11 10.71 -6.26 -19.74
N ASP A 12 10.87 -7.42 -20.38
CA ASP A 12 10.11 -8.65 -20.11
C ASP A 12 10.39 -9.29 -18.74
N GLY A 13 11.22 -8.68 -17.87
CA GLY A 13 11.59 -9.22 -16.55
C GLY A 13 12.44 -10.49 -16.62
N ARG A 14 12.87 -10.88 -17.84
CA ARG A 14 13.70 -12.05 -18.07
C ARG A 14 15.17 -11.68 -17.87
N THR A 15 15.85 -12.41 -16.99
CA THR A 15 17.30 -12.28 -16.83
C THR A 15 18.01 -12.88 -18.04
N VAL A 16 18.48 -12.03 -18.97
CA VAL A 16 19.25 -12.47 -20.15
C VAL A 16 20.64 -12.98 -19.76
N ALA A 17 21.27 -12.37 -18.74
CA ALA A 17 22.54 -12.79 -18.19
C ALA A 17 22.60 -12.49 -16.69
N ASN A 18 23.01 -13.48 -15.88
CA ASN A 18 23.18 -13.29 -14.45
C ASN A 18 24.50 -12.55 -14.17
N MET A 19 24.41 -11.27 -13.80
CA MET A 19 25.56 -10.42 -13.45
C MET A 19 25.85 -10.39 -11.93
N ASN A 20 25.18 -11.23 -11.13
CA ASN A 20 25.40 -11.34 -9.68
C ASN A 20 26.64 -12.21 -9.39
N VAL A 21 27.82 -11.64 -9.60
CA VAL A 21 29.11 -12.34 -9.44
C VAL A 21 29.71 -12.04 -8.06
N GLU A 22 30.21 -13.08 -7.38
CA GLU A 22 30.88 -12.95 -6.08
C GLU A 22 32.09 -12.01 -6.14
N GLY A 23 32.25 -11.18 -5.10
CA GLY A 23 33.38 -10.24 -4.98
C GLY A 23 33.19 -8.88 -5.65
N LEU A 24 32.13 -8.68 -6.44
CA LEU A 24 31.81 -7.38 -7.03
C LEU A 24 30.93 -6.54 -6.09
N PRO A 25 31.04 -5.19 -6.09
CA PRO A 25 30.33 -4.33 -5.14
C PRO A 25 28.80 -4.38 -5.29
N TRP A 26 28.28 -4.95 -6.38
CA TRP A 26 26.86 -5.17 -6.62
C TRP A 26 26.36 -6.59 -6.28
N TYR A 27 27.25 -7.47 -5.78
CA TYR A 27 26.91 -8.83 -5.38
C TYR A 27 25.89 -8.85 -4.23
N LYS A 28 24.86 -9.70 -4.36
CA LYS A 28 23.89 -9.98 -3.30
C LYS A 28 23.74 -11.47 -3.10
N LYS A 29 24.09 -11.94 -1.90
CA LYS A 29 24.11 -13.36 -1.49
C LYS A 29 22.75 -14.07 -1.58
N ASN A 30 21.65 -13.35 -1.35
CA ASN A 30 20.29 -13.92 -1.29
C ASN A 30 19.43 -13.58 -2.51
N ARG A 31 20.02 -13.21 -3.65
CA ARG A 31 19.28 -13.14 -4.91
C ARG A 31 19.19 -14.54 -5.48
N ALA A 32 18.13 -15.27 -5.11
CA ALA A 32 17.79 -16.53 -5.74
C ALA A 32 17.76 -16.31 -7.27
N SER A 33 18.57 -17.08 -7.98
CA SER A 33 18.71 -17.00 -9.43
C SER A 33 17.36 -17.29 -10.07
N GLY A 34 16.75 -16.29 -10.72
CA GLY A 34 15.62 -16.50 -11.64
C GLY A 34 14.23 -16.03 -11.19
N SER A 35 14.10 -14.91 -10.49
CA SER A 35 12.78 -14.34 -10.19
C SER A 35 12.74 -12.81 -10.21
N ASP A 36 13.21 -12.19 -11.30
CA ASP A 36 12.92 -10.78 -11.59
C ASP A 36 11.76 -10.62 -12.60
N GLY A 37 11.02 -11.71 -12.86
CA GLY A 37 9.94 -11.79 -13.85
C GLY A 37 8.57 -12.19 -13.32
N GLU A 38 8.36 -12.33 -12.01
CA GLU A 38 7.03 -12.66 -11.49
C GLU A 38 6.71 -11.88 -10.22
N SER A 39 5.57 -11.19 -10.27
CA SER A 39 4.79 -10.73 -9.12
C SER A 39 5.06 -9.32 -8.59
N ARG A 40 4.43 -8.33 -9.24
CA ARG A 40 3.78 -7.18 -8.58
C ARG A 40 2.61 -7.60 -7.66
N ASN A 41 2.51 -8.87 -7.23
CA ASN A 41 1.61 -9.26 -6.17
C ASN A 41 2.37 -9.06 -4.88
N SER A 42 1.98 -8.01 -4.15
CA SER A 42 2.19 -7.85 -2.72
C SER A 42 2.43 -9.20 -2.09
N GLU A 43 3.63 -9.42 -1.58
CA GLU A 43 4.00 -10.57 -0.78
C GLU A 43 2.90 -10.78 0.26
N LYS A 44 1.93 -11.66 -0.01
CA LYS A 44 0.91 -12.05 0.95
C LYS A 44 1.65 -12.93 1.91
N ILE A 45 2.36 -12.29 2.83
CA ILE A 45 2.69 -12.87 4.12
C ILE A 45 1.38 -13.53 4.57
N PRO A 46 1.35 -14.85 4.80
CA PRO A 46 0.14 -15.53 5.23
C PRO A 46 -0.18 -15.05 6.66
N LEU A 47 -0.83 -13.88 6.75
CA LEU A 47 -1.23 -13.25 7.99
C LEU A 47 -2.20 -14.20 8.66
N THR A 48 -1.81 -14.72 9.82
CA THR A 48 -2.71 -15.53 10.63
C THR A 48 -3.96 -14.71 10.96
N LYS A 49 -5.14 -15.35 11.06
CA LYS A 49 -6.43 -14.66 11.23
C LYS A 49 -6.47 -13.71 12.45
N GLN A 50 -5.55 -13.90 13.40
CA GLN A 50 -5.38 -13.05 14.58
C GLN A 50 -4.68 -11.72 14.25
N GLU A 51 -3.67 -11.71 13.39
CA GLU A 51 -2.94 -10.50 12.99
C GLU A 51 -3.81 -9.61 12.10
N SER A 52 -4.59 -10.21 11.20
CA SER A 52 -5.55 -9.49 10.37
C SER A 52 -6.57 -8.72 11.22
N LYS A 53 -7.04 -9.29 12.33
CA LYS A 53 -7.99 -8.62 13.25
C LYS A 53 -7.35 -7.43 13.97
N ALA A 54 -6.08 -7.50 14.33
CA ALA A 54 -5.36 -6.39 14.94
C ALA A 54 -5.19 -5.23 13.95
N LEU A 55 -4.83 -5.53 12.70
CA LEU A 55 -4.73 -4.55 11.62
C LEU A 55 -6.09 -3.93 11.29
N LEU A 56 -7.13 -4.74 11.18
CA LEU A 56 -8.52 -4.30 10.97
C LEU A 56 -8.97 -3.34 12.07
N LYS A 57 -8.65 -3.61 13.35
CA LYS A 57 -8.98 -2.69 14.45
C LYS A 57 -8.28 -1.33 14.31
N GLY A 58 -7.02 -1.32 13.88
CA GLY A 58 -6.27 -0.08 13.65
C GLY A 58 -6.80 0.73 12.45
N VAL A 59 -7.10 0.06 11.34
CA VAL A 59 -7.69 0.72 10.16
C VAL A 59 -9.09 1.23 10.46
N LEU A 60 -9.90 0.43 11.15
CA LEU A 60 -11.28 0.79 11.50
C LEU A 60 -11.31 2.03 12.40
N SER A 61 -10.46 2.09 13.43
CA SER A 61 -10.39 3.26 14.31
C SER A 61 -9.92 4.52 13.57
N ALA A 62 -8.93 4.40 12.68
CA ALA A 62 -8.46 5.52 11.86
C ALA A 62 -9.57 6.04 10.90
N SER A 63 -10.27 5.13 10.22
CA SER A 63 -11.39 5.51 9.33
C SER A 63 -12.58 6.11 10.08
N PHE A 64 -12.83 5.66 11.31
CA PHE A 64 -13.92 6.14 12.14
C PHE A 64 -13.75 7.62 12.50
N LEU A 65 -12.52 8.07 12.76
CA LEU A 65 -12.23 9.46 13.06
C LEU A 65 -12.61 10.38 11.89
N VAL A 66 -12.23 9.99 10.66
CA VAL A 66 -12.57 10.75 9.45
C VAL A 66 -14.09 10.74 9.22
N GLY A 67 -14.73 9.57 9.35
CA GLY A 67 -16.18 9.43 9.22
C GLY A 67 -16.95 10.30 10.23
N ALA A 68 -16.47 10.39 11.48
CA ALA A 68 -17.09 11.19 12.52
C ALA A 68 -17.09 12.69 12.19
N ILE A 69 -16.02 13.21 11.57
CA ILE A 69 -15.95 14.62 11.13
C ILE A 69 -17.00 14.90 10.06
N PHE A 70 -17.08 14.05 9.03
CA PHE A 70 -18.08 14.19 7.97
C PHE A 70 -19.50 14.09 8.52
N PHE A 71 -19.74 13.12 9.40
CA PHE A 71 -21.03 12.97 10.08
C PHE A 71 -21.39 14.23 10.89
N GLY A 72 -20.42 14.82 11.61
CA GLY A 72 -20.62 16.06 12.36
C GLY A 72 -21.01 17.25 11.47
N VAL A 73 -20.35 17.41 10.31
CA VAL A 73 -20.70 18.46 9.34
C VAL A 73 -22.10 18.25 8.76
N ILE A 74 -22.43 17.02 8.38
CA ILE A 74 -23.76 16.67 7.86
C ILE A 74 -24.84 16.90 8.93
N ALA A 75 -24.59 16.47 10.17
CA ALA A 75 -25.52 16.67 11.28
C ALA A 75 -25.75 18.16 11.57
N LEU A 76 -24.69 18.98 11.57
CA LEU A 76 -24.79 20.44 11.69
C LEU A 76 -25.59 21.04 10.54
N PHE A 77 -25.36 20.58 9.32
CA PHE A 77 -26.09 21.03 8.15
C PHE A 77 -27.59 20.69 8.24
N ILE A 78 -27.93 19.46 8.63
CA ILE A 78 -29.32 19.04 8.84
C ILE A 78 -29.98 19.85 9.96
N LEU A 79 -29.29 20.05 11.08
CA LEU A 79 -29.80 20.84 12.21
C LEU A 79 -30.04 22.29 11.79
N PHE A 80 -29.13 22.86 11.00
CA PHE A 80 -29.31 24.18 10.39
C PHE A 80 -30.54 24.23 9.48
N CYS A 81 -30.74 23.24 8.59
CA CYS A 81 -31.92 23.18 7.74
C CYS A 81 -33.22 23.10 8.55
N ILE A 82 -33.26 22.33 9.64
CA ILE A 82 -34.46 22.17 10.46
C ILE A 82 -34.77 23.47 11.24
N PHE A 83 -33.77 24.04 11.91
CA PHE A 83 -33.99 25.15 12.86
C PHE A 83 -33.99 26.53 12.20
N VAL A 84 -33.24 26.71 11.12
CA VAL A 84 -33.09 28.02 10.46
C VAL A 84 -33.93 28.11 9.20
N TRP A 85 -34.07 27.02 8.44
CA TRP A 85 -34.72 27.06 7.12
C TRP A 85 -36.18 26.60 7.12
N PHE A 86 -36.58 25.66 7.99
CA PHE A 86 -37.96 25.18 8.11
C PHE A 86 -38.78 25.89 9.21
N LYS A 87 -38.30 27.03 9.72
CA LYS A 87 -39.00 27.88 10.68
C LYS A 87 -39.53 29.16 10.03
#